data_AF-A0A1G4AMZ1-F1
#
_entry.id   AF-A0A1G4AMZ1-F1
#
_cell.length_a   1.000
_cell.length_b   1.000
_cell.length_c   1.000
_cell.angle_alpha   90.00
_cell.angle_beta   90.00
_cell.angle_gamma   90.00
#
_symmetry.space_group_name_H-M   'P 1'
#
loop_
_entity.id
_entity.type
_entity.pdbx_description
1 polymer ?
#
loop_
_entity_poly.entity_id
_entity_poly.type
_entity_poly.pdbx_seq_one_letter_code
_entity_poly.pdbx_strand_id
1 'polypeptide(L)'
;MRETEPINAGRLAGALTLSVVWIRTNQYFRRLWKPQTGLLSAYGFCIKVKPYANLAEAHTVQFVAQCTSIPVPKVYSAFVHQGTTYIVMRKINGQMVWLRWKERPEASKRRILDQLHGMVF
;
A
#
# COMPACT_ATOMS: atom_id res chain seq x y z
N MET A 1 16.98 16.72 7.90
CA MET A 1 16.02 15.64 7.60
C MET A 1 16.78 14.63 6.75
N ARG A 2 16.99 13.38 7.18
CA ARG A 2 17.75 12.41 6.37
C ARG A 2 16.96 12.16 5.08
N GLU A 3 17.58 12.37 3.92
CA GLU A 3 17.01 11.95 2.65
C GLU A 3 16.85 10.42 2.70
N THR A 4 15.62 9.95 2.53
CA THR A 4 15.35 8.52 2.51
C THR A 4 15.56 8.03 1.08
N GLU A 5 16.38 7.00 0.91
CA GLU A 5 16.73 6.52 -0.42
C GLU A 5 15.51 5.87 -1.11
N PRO A 6 15.41 6.00 -2.45
CA PRO A 6 14.39 5.33 -3.21
C PRO A 6 14.58 3.81 -3.18
N ILE A 7 13.48 3.07 -3.07
CA ILE A 7 13.50 1.61 -3.06
C ILE A 7 13.25 1.11 -4.48
N ASN A 8 14.23 0.41 -5.07
CA ASN A 8 14.12 -0.23 -6.39
C ASN A 8 13.47 0.69 -7.44
N ALA A 9 13.98 1.92 -7.55
CA ALA A 9 13.44 2.95 -8.45
C ALA A 9 14.15 2.92 -9.81
N GLY A 10 14.11 1.76 -10.47
CA GLY A 10 14.58 1.67 -11.86
C GLY A 10 13.78 2.64 -12.74
N ARG A 11 14.44 3.32 -13.70
CA ARG A 11 13.81 4.29 -14.62
C ARG A 11 12.55 3.72 -15.29
N LEU A 12 12.58 2.44 -15.67
CA LEU A 12 11.43 1.75 -16.28
C LEU A 12 10.28 1.52 -15.29
N ALA A 13 10.57 1.06 -14.07
CA ALA A 13 9.54 0.83 -13.04
C ALA A 13 8.84 2.15 -12.64
N GLY A 14 9.62 3.23 -12.52
CA GLY A 14 9.10 4.57 -12.28
C GLY A 14 8.19 5.04 -13.43
N ALA A 15 8.66 4.94 -14.67
CA ALA A 15 7.87 5.33 -15.84
C ALA A 15 6.56 4.55 -15.96
N LEU A 16 6.59 3.21 -15.80
CA LEU A 16 5.39 2.37 -15.82
C LEU A 16 4.38 2.76 -14.74
N THR A 17 4.87 3.03 -13.53
CA THR A 17 4.01 3.46 -12.41
C THR A 17 3.32 4.79 -12.73
N LEU A 18 4.07 5.76 -13.26
CA LEU A 18 3.53 7.05 -13.65
C LEU A 18 2.52 6.92 -14.80
N SER A 19 2.79 6.09 -15.81
CA SER A 19 1.86 5.82 -16.91
C SER A 19 0.56 5.20 -16.40
N VAL A 20 0.62 4.20 -15.52
CA VAL A 20 -0.58 3.57 -14.93
C VAL A 20 -1.40 4.59 -14.13
N VAL A 21 -0.73 5.41 -13.30
CA VAL A 21 -1.40 6.46 -12.53
C VAL A 21 -2.06 7.46 -13.47
N TRP A 22 -1.31 7.99 -14.45
CA TRP A 22 -1.81 8.97 -15.41
C TRP A 22 -3.03 8.44 -16.19
N ILE A 23 -2.97 7.22 -16.73
CA ILE A 23 -4.11 6.61 -17.46
C ILE A 23 -5.35 6.56 -16.55
N ARG A 24 -5.18 6.19 -15.28
CA ARG A 24 -6.26 6.03 -14.30
C ARG A 24 -6.80 7.36 -13.77
N THR A 25 -5.97 8.39 -13.67
CA THR A 25 -6.34 9.70 -13.13
C THR A 25 -6.70 10.72 -14.21
N ASN A 26 -6.45 10.43 -15.49
CA ASN A 26 -6.77 11.32 -16.60
C ASN A 26 -8.29 11.45 -16.80
N GLN A 27 -8.75 12.68 -16.95
CA GLN A 27 -10.17 13.07 -17.04
C GLN A 27 -10.97 12.33 -18.11
N TYR A 28 -10.33 12.00 -19.24
CA TYR A 28 -10.96 11.25 -20.33
C TYR A 28 -11.36 9.83 -19.89
N PHE A 29 -10.52 9.16 -19.11
CA PHE A 29 -10.76 7.81 -18.60
C PHE A 29 -11.51 7.78 -17.26
N ARG A 30 -11.59 8.91 -16.55
CA ARG A 30 -12.40 9.04 -15.32
C ARG A 30 -13.89 8.77 -15.54
N ARG A 31 -14.43 9.01 -16.75
CA ARG A 31 -15.83 8.69 -17.08
C ARG A 31 -16.11 7.19 -17.13
N LEU A 32 -15.11 6.39 -17.53
CA LEU A 32 -15.24 4.95 -17.66
C LEU A 32 -14.98 4.23 -16.33
N TRP A 33 -14.15 4.79 -15.44
CA TRP A 33 -13.74 4.15 -14.19
C TRP A 33 -14.10 4.99 -12.97
N LYS A 34 -14.91 4.43 -12.05
CA LYS A 34 -15.23 5.10 -10.78
C LYS A 34 -13.93 5.49 -10.04
N PRO A 35 -13.74 6.76 -9.67
CA PRO A 35 -12.53 7.19 -8.99
C PRO A 35 -12.47 6.55 -7.59
N GLN A 36 -11.43 5.77 -7.30
CA GLN A 36 -11.02 5.47 -5.94
C GLN A 36 -9.84 6.37 -5.59
N THR A 37 -10.04 7.21 -4.58
CA THR A 37 -9.11 8.24 -4.14
C THR A 37 -7.82 7.61 -3.60
N GLY A 38 -6.67 7.93 -4.21
CA GLY A 38 -5.33 7.69 -3.67
C GLY A 38 -4.80 6.24 -3.69
N LEU A 39 -5.61 5.25 -4.04
CA LEU A 39 -5.23 3.84 -4.05
C LEU A 39 -5.61 3.17 -5.37
N LEU A 40 -4.62 2.82 -6.18
CA LEU A 40 -4.84 2.05 -7.40
C LEU A 40 -4.52 0.59 -7.12
N SER A 41 -5.54 -0.27 -7.07
CA SER A 41 -5.40 -1.72 -6.89
C SER A 41 -5.65 -2.42 -8.22
N ALA A 42 -4.65 -3.10 -8.78
CA ALA A 42 -4.79 -3.91 -9.99
C ALA A 42 -3.87 -5.14 -9.93
N TYR A 43 -4.35 -6.30 -10.40
CA TYR A 43 -3.55 -7.54 -10.57
C TYR A 43 -2.75 -7.98 -9.32
N GLY A 44 -3.29 -7.79 -8.11
CA GLY A 44 -2.58 -8.14 -6.86
C GLY A 44 -1.53 -7.11 -6.42
N PHE A 45 -1.43 -5.98 -7.12
CA PHE A 45 -0.62 -4.83 -6.75
C PHE A 45 -1.49 -3.68 -6.27
N CYS A 46 -0.84 -2.79 -5.52
CA CYS A 46 -1.42 -1.58 -4.98
C CYS A 46 -0.42 -0.44 -5.14
N ILE A 47 -0.86 0.66 -5.75
CA ILE A 47 -0.08 1.89 -5.86
C ILE A 47 -0.72 2.93 -4.94
N LYS A 48 0.04 3.39 -3.97
CA LYS A 48 -0.34 4.49 -3.07
C LYS A 48 0.36 5.75 -3.52
N VAL A 49 -0.42 6.81 -3.71
CA VAL A 49 0.07 8.13 -4.13
C VAL A 49 -0.12 9.10 -2.98
N LYS A 50 0.92 9.85 -2.61
CA LYS A 50 0.89 10.85 -1.55
C LYS A 50 1.44 12.19 -2.05
N PRO A 51 0.77 13.32 -1.76
CA PRO A 51 1.15 14.65 -2.26
C PRO A 51 2.36 15.27 -1.53
N TYR A 52 3.17 14.47 -0.85
CA TYR A 52 4.34 14.92 -0.08
C TYR A 52 5.52 14.00 -0.35
N ALA A 53 6.74 14.54 -0.39
CA ALA A 53 7.98 13.82 -0.64
C ALA A 53 8.47 13.14 0.65
N ASN A 54 8.03 11.90 0.90
CA ASN A 54 8.42 11.15 2.08
C ASN A 54 8.33 9.64 1.84
N LEU A 55 9.48 8.95 1.89
CA LEU A 55 9.58 7.50 1.71
C LEU A 55 9.60 6.71 3.02
N ALA A 56 9.43 7.37 4.17
CA ALA A 56 9.42 6.73 5.48
C ALA A 56 8.38 5.59 5.57
N GLU A 57 7.18 5.76 4.99
CA GLU A 57 6.19 4.67 4.99
C GLU A 57 6.73 3.40 4.33
N ALA A 58 7.44 3.53 3.20
CA ALA A 58 7.93 2.37 2.46
C ALA A 58 9.03 1.64 3.22
N HIS A 59 9.97 2.39 3.81
CA HIS A 59 11.04 1.85 4.66
C HIS A 59 10.48 1.23 5.95
N THR A 60 9.53 1.90 6.61
CA THR A 60 8.85 1.38 7.81
C THR A 60 8.13 0.07 7.50
N VAL A 61 7.45 -0.05 6.36
CA VAL A 61 6.77 -1.30 5.99
C VAL A 61 7.77 -2.44 5.76
N GLN A 62 8.94 -2.18 5.14
CA GLN A 62 10.00 -3.19 5.01
C GLN A 62 10.55 -3.64 6.38
N PHE A 63 10.75 -2.70 7.30
CA PHE A 63 11.18 -3.01 8.66
C PHE A 63 10.13 -3.82 9.43
N VAL A 64 8.88 -3.35 9.46
CA VAL A 64 7.76 -4.03 10.14
C VAL A 64 7.58 -5.46 9.60
N ALA A 65 7.79 -5.69 8.30
CA ALA A 65 7.73 -7.02 7.71
C ALA A 65 8.72 -8.03 8.28
N GLN A 66 9.81 -7.57 8.90
CA GLN A 66 10.80 -8.41 9.57
C GLN A 66 10.46 -8.62 11.06
N CYS A 67 9.62 -7.77 11.64
CA CYS A 67 9.33 -7.75 13.07
C CYS A 67 7.94 -8.29 13.42
N THR A 68 7.11 -8.65 12.43
CA THR A 68 5.73 -9.10 12.69
C THR A 68 5.42 -10.47 12.11
N SER A 69 4.64 -11.26 12.85
CA SER A 69 4.10 -12.56 12.40
C SER A 69 2.89 -12.43 11.46
N ILE A 70 2.24 -11.26 11.44
CA ILE A 70 1.09 -10.98 10.57
C ILE A 70 1.57 -10.53 9.19
N PRO A 71 0.93 -10.98 8.09
CA PRO A 71 1.32 -10.59 6.75
C PRO A 71 1.16 -9.08 6.54
N VAL A 72 2.25 -8.43 6.13
CA VAL A 72 2.26 -7.04 5.69
C VAL A 72 2.52 -6.92 4.17
N PRO A 73 2.16 -5.76 3.56
CA PRO A 73 2.40 -5.53 2.15
C PRO A 73 3.89 -5.57 1.82
N LYS A 74 4.28 -6.31 0.79
CA LYS A 74 5.65 -6.27 0.28
C LYS A 74 5.82 -5.02 -0.58
N VAL A 75 6.75 -4.13 -0.21
CA VAL A 75 7.12 -2.98 -1.03
C VAL A 75 7.99 -3.46 -2.19
N TYR A 76 7.56 -3.18 -3.42
CA TYR A 76 8.31 -3.51 -4.64
C TYR A 76 9.13 -2.33 -5.13
N SER A 77 8.58 -1.12 -5.06
CA SER A 77 9.25 0.12 -5.46
C SER A 77 8.67 1.31 -4.69
N ALA A 78 9.51 2.28 -4.34
CA ALA A 78 9.09 3.53 -3.73
C ALA A 78 9.99 4.69 -4.19
N PHE A 79 9.39 5.76 -4.66
CA PHE A 79 10.12 6.92 -5.19
C PHE A 79 9.31 8.21 -5.09
N VAL A 80 10.01 9.34 -5.20
CA VAL A 80 9.41 10.67 -5.29
C VAL A 80 9.52 11.16 -6.73
N HIS A 81 8.42 11.65 -7.28
CA HIS A 81 8.37 12.33 -8.57
C HIS A 81 7.55 13.61 -8.43
N GLN A 82 8.15 14.76 -8.80
CA GLN A 82 7.51 16.08 -8.70
C GLN A 82 6.92 16.36 -7.29
N GLY A 83 7.67 16.06 -6.24
CA GLY A 83 7.23 16.25 -4.85
C GLY A 83 6.15 15.25 -4.37
N THR A 84 5.70 14.34 -5.23
CA THR A 84 4.69 13.31 -4.92
C THR A 84 5.37 11.98 -4.70
N THR A 85 5.01 11.29 -3.62
CA THR A 85 5.52 9.95 -3.33
C THR A 85 4.62 8.88 -3.96
N TYR A 86 5.26 7.91 -4.60
CA TYR A 86 4.64 6.73 -5.17
C TYR A 86 5.19 5.49 -4.48
N ILE A 87 4.31 4.66 -3.93
CA ILE A 87 4.67 3.38 -3.31
C ILE A 87 3.92 2.27 -4.02
N VAL A 88 4.67 1.41 -4.69
CA VAL A 88 4.17 0.20 -5.35
C VAL A 88 4.39 -0.97 -4.41
N MET A 89 3.31 -1.65 -4.04
CA MET A 89 3.33 -2.72 -3.06
C MET A 89 2.36 -3.85 -3.41
N ARG A 90 2.56 -5.02 -2.79
CA ARG A 90 1.63 -6.15 -2.88
C ARG A 90 0.29 -5.80 -2.21
N LYS A 91 -0.81 -6.06 -2.89
CA LYS A 91 -2.14 -6.02 -2.29
C LYS A 91 -2.31 -7.22 -1.36
N ILE A 92 -2.72 -6.98 -0.11
CA ILE A 92 -3.14 -8.06 0.79
C ILE A 92 -4.59 -8.42 0.43
N ASN A 93 -4.82 -9.72 0.18
CA ASN A 93 -6.16 -10.24 -0.01
C ASN A 93 -6.84 -10.38 1.35
N GLY A 94 -8.02 -9.78 1.47
CA GLY A 94 -8.80 -9.85 2.70
C GLY A 94 -9.89 -8.79 2.73
N GLN A 95 -10.72 -8.87 3.77
CA GLN A 95 -11.72 -7.86 4.09
C GLN A 95 -11.27 -7.08 5.31
N MET A 96 -11.49 -5.76 5.31
CA MET A 96 -11.25 -4.95 6.49
C MET A 96 -12.08 -5.48 7.67
N VAL A 97 -11.41 -5.78 8.79
CA VAL A 97 -12.01 -6.41 9.97
C VAL A 97 -13.23 -5.62 10.48
N TRP A 98 -13.18 -4.29 10.43
CA TRP A 98 -14.25 -3.42 10.91
C TRP A 98 -15.60 -3.60 10.18
N LEU A 99 -15.58 -3.95 8.89
CA LEU A 99 -16.80 -4.06 8.07
C LEU A 99 -17.79 -5.09 8.60
N ARG A 100 -17.29 -6.16 9.23
CA ARG A 100 -18.09 -7.28 9.74
C ARG A 100 -17.79 -7.62 11.19
N TRP A 101 -17.27 -6.66 11.95
CA TRP A 101 -16.85 -6.92 13.32
C TRP A 101 -18.02 -7.32 14.21
N LYS A 102 -19.17 -6.62 14.10
CA LYS A 102 -20.38 -6.88 14.91
C LYS A 102 -21.00 -8.25 14.63
N GLU A 103 -20.99 -8.68 13.36
CA GLU A 103 -21.55 -9.96 12.90
C GLU A 103 -20.66 -11.17 13.23
N ARG A 104 -19.40 -10.93 13.60
CA ARG A 104 -18.42 -11.99 13.81
C ARG A 104 -18.68 -12.72 15.13
N PRO A 105 -18.66 -14.07 15.16
CA PRO A 105 -18.78 -14.83 16.41
C PRO A 105 -17.66 -14.48 17.40
N GLU A 106 -17.96 -14.53 18.70
CA GLU A 106 -17.00 -14.22 19.77
C GLU A 106 -15.72 -15.06 19.69
N ALA A 107 -15.84 -16.34 19.35
CA ALA A 107 -14.68 -17.21 19.13
C ALA A 107 -13.75 -16.69 18.03
N SER A 108 -14.31 -16.11 16.96
CA SER A 108 -13.51 -15.53 15.88
C SER A 108 -12.93 -14.17 16.25
N LYS A 109 -13.61 -13.36 17.08
CA LYS A 109 -13.05 -12.11 17.62
C LYS A 109 -11.85 -12.40 18.53
N ARG A 110 -11.97 -13.37 19.45
CA ARG A 110 -10.85 -13.82 20.29
C ARG A 110 -9.64 -14.22 19.47
N ARG A 111 -9.82 -15.09 18.47
CA ARG A 111 -8.70 -15.51 17.60
C ARG A 111 -7.97 -14.34 16.94
N ILE A 112 -8.69 -13.30 16.51
CA ILE A 112 -8.07 -12.10 15.94
C ILE A 112 -7.28 -11.33 17.01
N LEU A 113 -7.84 -11.17 18.21
CA LEU A 113 -7.17 -10.51 19.32
C LEU A 113 -5.93 -11.27 19.78
N ASP A 114 -5.99 -12.60 19.86
CA ASP A 114 -4.86 -13.46 20.22
C ASP A 114 -3.73 -13.33 19.18
N GLN A 115 -4.07 -13.30 17.89
CA GLN A 115 -3.10 -13.05 16.82
C GLN A 115 -2.46 -11.66 16.92
N LEU A 116 -3.24 -10.62 17.22
CA LEU A 116 -2.72 -9.26 17.39
C LEU A 116 -1.84 -9.12 18.63
N HIS A 117 -2.18 -9.81 19.73
CA HIS A 117 -1.40 -9.81 20.96
C HIS A 117 -0.01 -10.42 20.76
N GLY A 118 0.09 -11.51 19.98
CA GLY A 118 1.36 -12.17 19.64
C GLY A 118 1.97 -11.73 18.31
N MET A 119 1.63 -10.54 17.78
CA MET A 119 2.00 -10.19 16.42
C MET A 119 3.44 -9.71 16.24
N VAL A 120 4.09 -9.23 17.31
CA VAL A 120 5.44 -8.67 17.27
C VAL A 120 6.40 -9.68 17.89
N PHE A 121 7.58 -9.84 17.28
CA PHE A 121 8.66 -10.69 17.80
C PHE A 121 9.58 -9.95 18.77
#